data_AF-A0A350T7D5-F1
#
_entry.id   AF-A0A350T7D5-F1
#
_cell.length_a   1.000
_cell.length_b   1.000
_cell.length_c   1.000
_cell.angle_alpha   90.00
_cell.angle_beta   90.00
_cell.angle_gamma   90.00
#
_symmetry.space_group_name_H-M   'P 1'
#
loop_
_entity.id
_entity.type
_entity.pdbx_description
1 polymer ?
#
loop_
_entity_poly.entity_id
_entity_poly.type
_entity_poly.pdbx_seq_one_letter_code
_entity_poly.pdbx_strand_id
1 'polypeptide(L)'
;MTADQDPPDSPARSPRLGERPVRPELAPRPDPAPDIVTFDLVRSDPEVVALIEQANKSLGVLGYTEHGVRHVTLVSRIARNVLRYLGYDSEYQELASIAGYLHDVGNVISRYDHAYTSALLAHDILIRMGMPPTDVAIIMG
;
A
#
# COMPACT_ATOMS: atom_id res chain seq x y z
N MET A 1 -38.91 -22.21 35.20
CA MET A 1 -37.90 -23.06 34.57
C MET A 1 -38.20 -23.17 33.09
N THR A 2 -37.60 -22.30 32.27
CA THR A 2 -37.38 -22.55 30.83
C THR A 2 -36.15 -21.71 30.47
N ALA A 3 -34.98 -22.35 30.48
CA ALA A 3 -33.76 -21.75 29.97
C ALA A 3 -33.82 -21.81 28.44
N ASP A 4 -33.82 -20.65 27.81
CA ASP A 4 -33.60 -20.49 26.38
C ASP A 4 -32.12 -20.82 26.13
N GLN A 5 -31.85 -21.90 25.39
CA GLN A 5 -30.49 -22.26 24.99
C GLN A 5 -30.26 -21.69 23.60
N ASP A 6 -29.32 -20.75 23.48
CA ASP A 6 -28.82 -20.30 22.20
C ASP A 6 -28.25 -21.48 21.40
N PRO A 7 -28.47 -21.53 20.07
CA PRO A 7 -27.95 -22.61 19.24
C PRO A 7 -26.41 -22.55 19.20
N PRO A 8 -25.73 -23.72 19.13
CA PRO A 8 -24.28 -23.75 19.12
C PRO A 8 -23.71 -23.09 17.86
N ASP A 9 -22.67 -22.28 18.06
CA ASP A 9 -21.87 -21.68 16.99
C ASP A 9 -21.48 -22.76 15.97
N SER A 10 -21.74 -22.47 14.69
CA SER A 10 -21.34 -23.34 13.59
C SER A 10 -19.81 -23.51 13.61
N PRO A 11 -19.29 -24.74 13.46
CA PRO A 11 -17.85 -24.97 13.53
C PRO A 11 -17.16 -24.22 12.39
N ALA A 12 -16.14 -23.43 12.74
CA ALA A 12 -15.31 -22.72 11.78
C ALA A 12 -14.82 -23.68 10.69
N ARG A 13 -15.08 -23.35 9.42
CA ARG A 13 -14.66 -24.15 8.28
C ARG A 13 -13.15 -24.38 8.36
N SER A 14 -12.72 -25.64 8.31
CA SER A 14 -11.31 -25.99 8.23
C SER A 14 -10.69 -25.37 6.96
N PRO A 15 -9.49 -24.76 7.04
CA PRO A 15 -8.84 -24.15 5.88
C PRO A 15 -8.59 -25.18 4.78
N ARG A 16 -8.76 -24.78 3.51
CA ARG A 16 -8.38 -25.66 2.39
C ARG A 16 -6.86 -25.82 2.37
N LEU A 17 -6.39 -26.96 1.90
CA LEU A 17 -4.96 -27.23 1.76
C LEU A 17 -4.30 -26.13 0.91
N GLY A 18 -3.38 -25.35 1.49
CA GLY A 18 -2.73 -24.21 0.84
C GLY A 18 -3.25 -22.82 1.24
N GLU A 19 -4.39 -22.73 1.95
CA GLU A 19 -4.84 -21.49 2.57
C GLU A 19 -4.07 -21.26 3.87
N ARG A 20 -3.10 -20.35 3.84
CA ARG A 20 -2.54 -19.81 5.09
C ARG A 20 -3.60 -18.89 5.70
N PRO A 21 -4.00 -19.11 6.97
CA PRO A 21 -4.91 -18.19 7.63
C PRO A 21 -4.28 -16.80 7.66
N VAL A 22 -5.01 -15.80 7.16
CA VAL A 22 -4.62 -14.40 7.28
C VAL A 22 -4.78 -14.01 8.74
N ARG A 23 -3.72 -13.44 9.31
CA ARG A 23 -3.61 -13.10 10.73
C ARG A 23 -3.24 -11.62 10.90
N PRO A 24 -4.19 -10.68 10.67
CA PRO A 24 -3.92 -9.26 10.83
C PRO A 24 -3.40 -8.92 12.24
N GLU A 25 -3.78 -9.71 13.24
CA GLU A 25 -3.36 -9.55 14.63
C GLU A 25 -1.86 -9.75 14.88
N LEU A 26 -1.14 -10.39 13.94
CA LEU A 26 0.30 -10.62 14.02
C LEU A 26 1.12 -9.55 13.29
N ALA A 27 0.47 -8.65 12.56
CA ALA A 27 1.16 -7.60 11.82
C ALA A 27 1.76 -6.57 12.80
N PRO A 28 3.02 -6.12 12.62
CA PRO A 28 3.62 -5.10 13.49
C PRO A 28 2.72 -3.88 13.57
N ARG A 29 2.34 -3.37 14.74
CA ARG A 29 1.44 -2.21 14.73
C ARG A 29 2.16 -1.02 14.08
N PRO A 30 1.63 -0.42 13.00
CA PRO A 30 2.12 0.86 12.51
C PRO A 30 1.92 1.89 13.61
N ASP A 31 2.70 2.96 13.58
CA ASP A 31 2.60 3.97 14.63
C ASP A 31 1.20 4.63 14.56
N PRO A 32 0.43 4.64 15.67
CA PRO A 32 -0.88 5.30 15.72
C PRO A 32 -0.66 6.81 15.86
N ALA A 33 -0.02 7.44 14.88
CA ALA A 33 0.19 8.87 14.87
C ALA A 33 -1.00 9.56 14.21
N PRO A 34 -1.56 10.63 14.82
CA PRO A 34 -2.57 11.45 14.18
C PRO A 34 -1.91 12.25 13.04
N ASP A 35 -2.45 12.16 11.82
CA ASP A 35 -2.38 13.18 10.77
C ASP A 35 -1.04 13.58 10.10
N ILE A 36 0.06 12.80 10.12
CA ILE A 36 1.32 13.34 9.54
C ILE A 36 1.48 13.11 8.03
N VAL A 37 1.13 11.94 7.46
CA VAL A 37 1.19 11.72 5.99
C VAL A 37 0.09 10.78 5.53
N THR A 38 -0.84 11.28 4.70
CA THR A 38 -1.92 10.50 4.08
C THR A 38 -1.66 10.29 2.60
N PHE A 39 -2.34 9.32 2.00
CA PHE A 39 -2.36 9.08 0.56
C PHE A 39 -2.74 10.33 -0.23
N ASP A 40 -3.71 11.12 0.25
CA ASP A 40 -4.12 12.33 -0.45
C ASP A 40 -3.02 13.41 -0.42
N LEU A 41 -2.23 13.49 0.66
CA LEU A 41 -1.04 14.34 0.72
C LEU A 41 0.05 13.84 -0.24
N VAL A 42 0.37 12.55 -0.23
CA VAL A 42 1.37 11.96 -1.15
C VAL A 42 0.95 12.14 -2.60
N ARG A 43 -0.34 11.94 -2.92
CA ARG A 43 -0.87 12.10 -4.28
C ARG A 43 -0.79 13.54 -4.78
N SER A 44 -0.92 14.52 -3.88
CA SER A 44 -0.89 15.94 -4.22
C SER A 44 0.50 16.58 -4.09
N ASP A 45 1.49 15.83 -3.61
CA ASP A 45 2.88 16.31 -3.53
C ASP A 45 3.44 16.57 -4.94
N PRO A 46 3.99 17.77 -5.21
CA PRO A 46 4.42 18.17 -6.54
C PRO A 46 5.62 17.37 -7.06
N GLU A 47 6.50 16.90 -6.16
CA GLU A 47 7.62 16.03 -6.53
C GLU A 47 7.09 14.67 -6.98
N VAL A 48 6.17 14.07 -6.22
CA VAL A 48 5.53 12.79 -6.59
C VAL A 48 4.84 12.89 -7.95
N VAL A 49 4.07 13.96 -8.19
CA VAL A 49 3.38 14.19 -9.48
C VAL A 49 4.39 14.27 -10.63
N ALA A 50 5.46 15.06 -10.47
CA ALA A 50 6.48 15.21 -11.52
C ALA A 50 7.19 13.89 -11.83
N LEU A 51 7.51 13.09 -10.80
CA LEU A 51 8.17 11.79 -10.97
C LEU A 51 7.27 10.79 -11.73
N ILE A 52 5.99 10.69 -11.36
CA ILE A 52 5.03 9.78 -12.04
C ILE A 52 4.84 10.20 -13.50
N GLU A 53 4.68 11.49 -13.77
CA GLU A 53 4.53 11.98 -15.14
C GLU A 53 5.77 11.69 -16.00
N GLN A 54 6.96 11.91 -15.45
CA GLN A 54 8.21 11.67 -16.17
C GLN A 54 8.49 10.16 -16.34
N ALA A 55 8.20 9.33 -15.33
CA ALA A 55 8.25 7.88 -15.43
C ALA A 55 7.34 7.37 -16.57
N ASN A 56 6.10 7.85 -16.63
CA ASN A 56 5.16 7.48 -17.68
C ASN A 56 5.64 7.92 -19.08
N LYS A 57 6.22 9.12 -19.22
CA LYS A 57 6.81 9.58 -20.49
C LYS A 57 7.96 8.67 -20.94
N SER A 58 8.85 8.34 -20.00
CA SER A 58 10.04 7.51 -20.26
C SER A 58 9.63 6.10 -20.72
N LEU A 59 8.63 5.52 -20.06
CA LEU A 59 8.05 4.22 -20.43
C LEU A 59 7.27 4.25 -21.74
N GLY A 60 6.55 5.35 -22.02
CA GLY A 60 5.83 5.56 -23.27
C GLY A 60 6.75 5.56 -24.49
N VAL A 61 7.94 6.15 -24.39
CA VAL A 61 8.97 6.11 -25.45
C VAL A 61 9.43 4.68 -25.75
N LEU A 62 9.42 3.81 -24.73
CA LEU A 62 9.79 2.40 -24.84
C LEU A 62 8.61 1.49 -25.26
N GLY A 63 7.42 2.06 -25.52
CA GLY A 63 6.23 1.34 -25.95
C GLY A 63 5.31 0.86 -24.81
N TYR A 64 5.54 1.27 -23.56
CA TYR A 64 4.70 0.94 -22.42
C TYR A 64 3.72 2.10 -22.14
N THR A 65 2.44 1.89 -22.35
CA THR A 65 1.45 2.99 -22.42
C THR A 65 0.64 3.23 -21.14
N GLU A 66 0.87 2.48 -20.07
CA GLU A 66 -0.09 2.43 -18.94
C GLU A 66 0.56 2.38 -17.56
N HIS A 67 1.52 3.28 -17.28
CA HIS A 67 2.22 3.35 -15.99
C HIS A 67 2.13 4.76 -15.37
N GLY A 68 1.23 5.61 -15.87
CA GLY A 68 0.97 6.95 -15.36
C GLY A 68 -0.05 7.00 -14.22
N VAL A 69 -0.50 8.20 -13.88
CA VAL A 69 -1.40 8.49 -12.73
C VAL A 69 -2.59 7.53 -12.63
N ARG A 70 -3.22 7.17 -13.76
CA ARG A 70 -4.34 6.24 -13.80
C ARG A 70 -3.98 4.84 -13.28
N HIS A 71 -2.81 4.33 -13.66
CA HIS A 71 -2.31 3.02 -13.26
C HIS A 71 -2.02 2.99 -11.76
N VAL A 72 -1.14 3.89 -11.29
CA VAL A 72 -0.75 3.92 -9.86
C VAL A 72 -1.93 4.23 -8.93
N THR A 73 -2.92 5.03 -9.39
CA THR A 73 -4.15 5.26 -8.63
C THR A 73 -5.01 3.99 -8.52
N LEU A 74 -5.11 3.20 -9.58
CA LEU A 74 -5.84 1.94 -9.55
C LEU A 74 -5.16 0.93 -8.61
N VAL A 75 -3.83 0.79 -8.71
CA VAL A 75 -3.03 -0.09 -7.85
C VAL A 75 -3.19 0.30 -6.38
N SER A 76 -3.03 1.59 -6.06
CA SER A 76 -3.23 2.13 -4.72
C SER A 76 -4.59 1.76 -4.13
N ARG A 77 -5.67 1.94 -4.89
CA ARG A 77 -7.04 1.60 -4.46
C ARG A 77 -7.23 0.10 -4.23
N ILE A 78 -6.67 -0.73 -5.09
CA ILE A 78 -6.75 -2.19 -4.96
C ILE A 78 -6.00 -2.63 -3.68
N ALA A 79 -4.78 -2.13 -3.46
CA ALA A 79 -3.98 -2.47 -2.29
C ALA A 79 -4.72 -2.14 -0.98
N ARG A 80 -5.28 -0.93 -0.86
CA ARG A 80 -6.12 -0.53 0.27
C ARG A 80 -7.32 -1.48 0.47
N ASN A 81 -8.03 -1.80 -0.62
CA ASN A 81 -9.21 -2.64 -0.57
C ASN A 81 -8.92 -4.09 -0.18
N VAL A 82 -7.78 -4.63 -0.60
CA VAL A 82 -7.34 -5.98 -0.21
C VAL A 82 -7.13 -6.04 1.30
N LEU A 83 -6.37 -5.10 1.88
CA LEU A 83 -6.14 -5.09 3.34
C LEU A 83 -7.44 -4.87 4.13
N ARG A 84 -8.33 -4.01 3.62
CA ARG A 84 -9.67 -3.85 4.19
C ARG A 84 -10.48 -5.15 4.19
N TYR A 85 -10.50 -5.86 3.06
CA TYR A 85 -11.21 -7.14 2.94
C TYR A 85 -10.64 -8.21 3.87
N LEU A 86 -9.33 -8.16 4.10
CA LEU A 86 -8.62 -9.07 5.00
C LEU A 86 -8.71 -8.69 6.49
N GLY A 87 -9.39 -7.59 6.83
CA GLY A 87 -9.60 -7.17 8.22
C GLY A 87 -8.39 -6.51 8.89
N TYR A 88 -7.47 -5.94 8.10
CA TYR A 88 -6.38 -5.12 8.65
C TYR A 88 -6.88 -3.73 9.07
N ASP A 89 -6.21 -3.15 10.08
CA ASP A 89 -6.51 -1.82 10.59
C ASP A 89 -6.38 -0.73 9.50
N SER A 90 -7.04 0.41 9.72
CA SER A 90 -7.09 1.54 8.77
C SER A 90 -5.71 2.08 8.39
N GLU A 91 -4.78 2.06 9.33
CA GLU A 91 -3.41 2.51 9.22
C GLU A 91 -2.67 1.67 8.17
N TYR A 92 -2.83 0.35 8.25
CA TYR A 92 -2.29 -0.56 7.24
C TYR A 92 -2.89 -0.34 5.86
N GLN A 93 -4.21 -0.12 5.80
CA GLN A 93 -4.89 0.19 4.55
C GLN A 93 -4.34 1.49 3.93
N GLU A 94 -3.99 2.48 4.75
CA GLU A 94 -3.35 3.74 4.34
C GLU A 94 -1.95 3.50 3.78
N LEU A 95 -1.10 2.78 4.51
CA LEU A 95 0.27 2.46 4.08
C LEU A 95 0.27 1.66 2.76
N ALA A 96 -0.62 0.69 2.61
CA ALA A 96 -0.76 -0.06 1.36
C ALA A 96 -1.20 0.82 0.18
N SER A 97 -2.07 1.80 0.44
CA SER A 97 -2.47 2.79 -0.56
C SER A 97 -1.26 3.63 -1.01
N ILE A 98 -0.43 4.09 -0.08
CA ILE A 98 0.77 4.89 -0.37
C ILE A 98 1.81 4.05 -1.12
N ALA A 99 2.11 2.83 -0.65
CA ALA A 99 3.03 1.90 -1.30
C ALA A 99 2.61 1.61 -2.74
N GLY A 100 1.33 1.27 -2.97
CA GLY A 100 0.82 1.02 -4.30
C GLY A 100 0.88 2.24 -5.23
N TYR A 101 0.81 3.46 -4.69
CA TYR A 101 0.92 4.69 -5.48
C TYR A 101 2.36 5.01 -5.89
N LEU A 102 3.33 4.74 -5.00
CA LEU A 102 4.74 5.03 -5.21
C LEU A 102 5.52 3.89 -5.87
N HIS A 103 4.96 2.68 -6.00
CA HIS A 103 5.72 1.50 -6.41
C HIS A 103 6.49 1.62 -7.74
N ASP A 104 6.02 2.49 -8.64
CA ASP A 104 6.53 2.63 -10.01
C ASP A 104 7.32 3.92 -10.27
N VAL A 105 7.50 4.79 -9.26
CA VAL A 105 8.18 6.10 -9.45
C VAL A 105 9.64 5.95 -9.89
N GLY A 106 10.29 4.84 -9.56
CA GLY A 106 11.65 4.51 -9.97
C GLY A 106 11.85 4.39 -11.50
N ASN A 107 10.77 4.18 -12.25
CA ASN A 107 10.82 4.16 -13.71
C ASN A 107 11.22 5.52 -14.32
N VAL A 108 11.26 6.60 -13.51
CA VAL A 108 11.84 7.89 -13.91
C VAL A 108 13.33 7.78 -14.26
N ILE A 109 14.06 6.85 -13.65
CA ILE A 109 15.49 6.62 -13.90
C ILE A 109 15.67 5.49 -14.91
N SER A 110 15.09 4.33 -14.62
CA SER A 110 15.26 3.12 -15.41
C SER A 110 14.15 2.13 -15.10
N ARG A 111 13.78 1.31 -16.09
CA ARG A 111 12.90 0.15 -15.87
C ARG A 111 13.63 -1.00 -15.17
N TYR A 112 14.93 -1.12 -15.41
CA TYR A 112 15.76 -2.10 -14.72
C TYR A 112 15.81 -1.72 -13.25
N ASP A 113 15.49 -2.68 -12.38
CA ASP A 113 15.60 -2.51 -10.93
C ASP A 113 14.75 -1.34 -10.37
N HIS A 114 13.68 -0.96 -11.09
CA HIS A 114 12.82 0.17 -10.71
C HIS A 114 12.21 -0.02 -9.31
N ALA A 115 11.97 -1.25 -8.85
CA ALA A 115 11.49 -1.50 -7.50
C ALA A 115 12.46 -0.98 -6.43
N TYR A 116 13.77 -1.20 -6.60
CA TYR A 116 14.79 -0.68 -5.67
C TYR A 116 14.88 0.84 -5.74
N THR A 117 14.83 1.41 -6.96
CA THR A 117 14.81 2.86 -7.14
C THR A 117 13.56 3.49 -6.54
N SER A 118 12.38 2.89 -6.74
CA SER A 118 11.12 3.33 -6.15
C SER A 118 11.19 3.32 -4.63
N ALA A 119 11.76 2.28 -4.01
CA ALA A 119 11.94 2.22 -2.56
C ALA A 119 12.83 3.35 -2.04
N LEU A 120 13.94 3.66 -2.72
CA LEU A 120 14.85 4.75 -2.34
C LEU A 120 14.21 6.14 -2.51
N LEU A 121 13.48 6.37 -3.60
CA LEU A 121 12.75 7.62 -3.83
C LEU A 121 11.60 7.79 -2.83
N ALA A 122 10.83 6.72 -2.59
CA ALA A 122 9.74 6.71 -1.62
C ALA A 122 10.27 6.99 -0.21
N HIS A 123 11.40 6.41 0.18
CA HIS A 123 12.05 6.72 1.46
C HIS A 123 12.32 8.22 1.62
N ASP A 124 13.00 8.84 0.64
CA ASP A 124 13.36 10.26 0.72
C ASP A 124 12.12 11.17 0.78
N ILE A 125 11.13 10.91 -0.10
CA ILE A 125 9.87 11.65 -0.15
C ILE A 125 9.12 11.54 1.18
N LEU A 126 8.94 10.33 1.69
CA LEU A 126 8.12 10.09 2.88
C LEU A 126 8.80 10.62 4.15
N ILE A 127 10.12 10.52 4.26
CA ILE A 127 10.90 11.14 5.35
C ILE A 127 10.78 12.66 5.28
N ARG A 128 10.91 13.26 4.09
CA ARG A 128 10.72 14.71 3.89
C ARG A 128 9.32 15.16 4.31
N MET A 129 8.30 14.34 4.06
CA MET A 129 6.92 14.61 4.44
C MET A 129 6.63 14.37 5.93
N GLY A 130 7.59 13.85 6.70
CA GLY A 130 7.47 13.64 8.14
C GLY A 130 6.86 12.30 8.54
N MET A 131 6.74 11.34 7.61
CA MET A 131 6.27 10.00 7.94
C MET A 131 7.21 9.31 8.95
N PRO A 132 6.68 8.62 9.98
CA PRO A 132 7.51 7.86 10.92
C PRO A 132 8.42 6.85 10.19
N PRO A 133 9.72 6.75 10.52
CA PRO A 133 10.64 5.83 9.86
C PRO A 133 10.21 4.36 9.92
N THR A 134 9.46 3.97 10.95
CA THR A 134 8.80 2.67 11.14
C THR A 134 7.81 2.38 10.01
N ASP A 135 6.95 3.35 9.67
CA ASP A 135 5.97 3.23 8.59
C ASP A 135 6.63 3.32 7.21
N VAL A 136 7.67 4.16 7.06
CA VAL A 136 8.48 4.21 5.83
C VAL A 136 9.11 2.84 5.56
N ALA A 137 9.67 2.19 6.59
CA ALA A 137 10.25 0.85 6.45
C ALA A 137 9.22 -0.20 6.03
N ILE A 138 7.97 -0.09 6.46
CA ILE A 138 6.86 -0.96 6.01
C ILE A 138 6.56 -0.73 4.53
N ILE A 139 6.51 0.52 4.07
CA ILE A 139 6.21 0.84 2.66
C ILE A 139 7.30 0.36 1.71
N MET A 140 8.56 0.37 2.15
CA MET A 140 9.71 -0.05 1.34
C MET A 140 9.85 -1.58 1.20
N GLY A 141 9.31 -2.35 2.15
CA GLY A 141 9.51 -3.81 2.26
C GLY A 141 8.43 -4.64 1.59
#